data_AF-A0A8S3ILP2-F1
#
_entry.id   AF-A0A8S3ILP2-F1
#
_cell.length_a   1.000
_cell.length_b   1.000
_cell.length_c   1.000
_cell.angle_alpha   90.00
_cell.angle_beta   90.00
_cell.angle_gamma   90.00
#
_symmetry.space_group_name_H-M   'P 1'
#
loop_
_entity.id
_entity.type
_entity.pdbx_description
1 polymer ?
#
loop_
_entity_poly.entity_id
_entity_poly.type
_entity_poly.pdbx_seq_one_letter_code
_entity_poly.pdbx_strand_id
1 'polypeptide(L)'
;MTKNYSKRESNYVEPNSYCPPERDINLLLLGPTGVGKTTFINAFANYIVNDTLEEAVKDEIQAIIPSSFSFTLPDSFDEKSIHFGDKNEQETLGDRIESNTQLCRSFVFPIGERNLRMIDTPG
;
A
#
# COMPACT_ATOMS: atom_id res chain seq x y z
N MET A 1 -1.72 -22.42 31.85
CA MET A 1 -0.64 -21.49 31.49
C MET A 1 -1.16 -20.55 30.42
N THR A 2 -1.63 -19.38 30.83
CA THR A 2 -2.23 -18.38 29.93
C THR A 2 -1.13 -17.41 29.54
N LYS A 3 -0.77 -17.35 28.25
CA LYS A 3 0.19 -16.37 27.76
C LYS A 3 -0.45 -14.97 27.85
N ASN A 4 0.00 -14.20 28.82
CA ASN A 4 -0.26 -12.77 28.93
C ASN A 4 0.45 -12.05 27.78
N TYR A 5 -0.23 -11.86 26.65
CA TYR A 5 0.10 -10.73 25.80
C TYR A 5 -0.47 -9.50 26.49
N SER A 6 0.41 -8.57 26.85
CA SER A 6 0.09 -7.39 27.65
C SER A 6 -1.12 -6.64 27.09
N LYS A 7 -2.14 -6.45 27.93
CA LYS A 7 -3.08 -5.36 27.76
C LYS A 7 -2.28 -4.05 27.90
N ARG A 8 -1.85 -3.48 26.78
CA ARG A 8 -1.65 -2.02 26.71
C ARG A 8 -3.05 -1.42 26.74
N GLU A 9 -3.42 -0.88 27.90
CA GLU A 9 -4.67 -0.14 28.05
C GLU A 9 -4.57 1.15 27.20
N SER A 10 -5.25 1.12 26.06
CA SER A 10 -5.36 2.14 25.00
C SER A 10 -4.07 2.48 24.23
N ASN A 11 -4.02 2.09 22.95
CA ASN A 11 -3.13 2.70 21.95
C ASN A 11 -3.74 4.01 21.40
N TYR A 12 -4.57 4.70 22.19
CA TYR A 12 -5.30 5.87 21.73
C TYR A 12 -4.44 7.11 21.96
N VAL A 13 -4.07 7.76 20.87
CA VAL A 13 -3.38 9.05 20.91
C VAL A 13 -4.43 10.12 20.67
N GLU A 14 -4.57 11.05 21.60
CA GLU A 14 -5.42 12.22 21.35
C GLU A 14 -4.81 13.07 20.23
N PRO A 15 -5.54 13.34 19.15
CA PRO A 15 -5.04 14.20 18.09
C PRO A 15 -4.79 15.61 18.62
N ASN A 16 -3.73 16.26 18.15
CA ASN A 16 -3.51 17.67 18.44
C ASN A 16 -4.54 18.55 17.69
N SER A 17 -4.64 19.82 18.06
CA SER A 17 -5.56 20.78 17.46
C SER A 17 -5.37 21.02 15.95
N TYR A 18 -4.24 20.62 15.38
CA TYR A 18 -3.96 20.73 13.94
C TYR A 18 -4.45 19.52 13.14
N CYS A 19 -4.70 18.40 13.81
CA CYS A 19 -5.26 17.18 13.24
C CYS A 19 -6.59 16.83 13.94
N PRO A 20 -7.58 17.73 13.94
CA PRO A 20 -8.83 17.46 14.63
C PRO A 20 -9.54 16.27 13.96
N PRO A 21 -10.40 15.54 14.69
CA PRO A 21 -11.11 14.38 14.17
C PRO A 21 -11.74 14.67 12.80
N GLU A 22 -12.55 15.69 12.65
CA GLU A 22 -13.26 16.04 11.42
C GLU A 22 -12.38 16.35 10.19
N ARG A 23 -11.05 16.44 10.31
CA ARG A 23 -10.15 16.77 9.19
C ARG A 23 -9.67 15.52 8.44
N ASP A 24 -9.57 15.66 7.12
CA ASP A 24 -8.93 14.68 6.25
C ASP A 24 -7.47 14.43 6.66
N ILE A 25 -7.07 13.16 6.61
CA ILE A 25 -5.74 12.70 7.00
C ILE A 25 -4.85 12.70 5.75
N ASN A 26 -3.66 13.27 5.84
CA ASN A 26 -2.68 13.25 4.76
C ASN A 26 -1.43 12.50 5.24
N LEU A 27 -1.04 11.48 4.49
CA LEU A 27 0.08 10.61 4.81
C LEU A 27 1.09 10.65 3.65
N LEU A 28 2.26 11.22 3.92
CA LEU A 28 3.37 11.28 2.97
C LEU A 28 4.26 10.04 3.14
N LEU A 29 4.41 9.24 2.09
CA LEU A 29 5.30 8.08 2.09
C LEU A 29 6.68 8.50 1.59
N LEU A 30 7.69 8.32 2.43
CA LEU A 30 9.10 8.62 2.12
C LEU A 30 9.95 7.36 2.26
N GLY A 31 10.94 7.21 1.39
CA GLY A 31 11.89 6.11 1.40
C GLY A 31 12.52 5.88 0.02
N PRO A 32 13.66 5.18 -0.05
CA PRO A 32 14.34 4.94 -1.32
C PRO A 32 13.49 4.13 -2.31
N THR A 33 13.87 4.13 -3.58
CA THR A 33 13.31 3.19 -4.57
C THR A 33 13.47 1.74 -4.10
N GLY A 34 12.47 0.90 -4.42
CA GLY A 34 12.46 -0.52 -4.05
C GLY A 34 12.01 -0.84 -2.62
N VAL A 35 11.83 0.15 -1.74
CA VAL A 35 11.37 -0.09 -0.34
C VAL A 35 9.90 -0.53 -0.24
N GLY A 36 9.13 -0.41 -1.33
CA GLY A 36 7.74 -0.90 -1.40
C GLY A 36 6.65 0.13 -1.06
N LYS A 37 6.90 1.44 -1.22
CA LYS A 37 5.91 2.50 -0.97
C LYS A 37 4.64 2.31 -1.81
N THR A 38 4.80 2.11 -3.12
CA THR A 38 3.72 1.88 -4.07
C THR A 38 2.99 0.56 -3.79
N THR A 39 3.76 -0.50 -3.49
CA THR A 39 3.22 -1.80 -3.07
C THR A 39 2.35 -1.68 -1.82
N PHE A 40 2.75 -0.85 -0.85
CA PHE A 40 1.97 -0.59 0.35
C PHE A 40 0.62 0.07 0.04
N ILE A 41 0.57 1.03 -0.89
CA ILE A 41 -0.70 1.66 -1.30
C ILE A 41 -1.65 0.64 -1.95
N ASN A 42 -1.15 -0.21 -2.85
CA ASN A 42 -1.96 -1.27 -3.46
C ASN A 42 -2.46 -2.28 -2.41
N ALA A 43 -1.61 -2.69 -1.48
CA ALA A 43 -2.02 -3.57 -0.39
C ALA A 43 -3.11 -2.92 0.48
N PHE A 44 -2.95 -1.63 0.78
CA PHE A 44 -3.93 -0.87 1.56
C PHE A 44 -5.28 -0.74 0.85
N ALA A 45 -5.29 -0.56 -0.48
CA ALA A 45 -6.51 -0.56 -1.27
C ALA A 45 -7.28 -1.88 -1.13
N ASN A 46 -6.60 -3.02 -1.25
CA ASN A 46 -7.22 -4.33 -1.10
C ASN A 46 -7.74 -4.57 0.33
N TYR A 47 -7.03 -4.05 1.34
CA TYR A 47 -7.44 -4.13 2.74
C TYR A 47 -8.71 -3.33 3.04
N ILE A 48 -8.91 -2.17 2.42
CA ILE A 48 -10.13 -1.37 2.63
C ILE A 48 -11.34 -2.02 1.94
N VAL A 49 -11.13 -2.69 0.81
CA VAL A 49 -12.23 -3.26 0.00
C VAL A 49 -12.74 -4.58 0.58
N ASN A 50 -11.87 -5.37 1.21
CA ASN A 50 -12.20 -6.72 1.68
C ASN A 50 -12.18 -6.82 3.21
N ASP A 51 -13.20 -7.43 3.80
CA ASP A 51 -13.30 -7.59 5.26
C ASP A 51 -12.32 -8.65 5.79
N THR A 52 -11.98 -9.64 4.96
CA THR A 52 -11.08 -10.75 5.32
C THR A 52 -10.05 -11.05 4.24
N LEU A 53 -8.94 -11.67 4.65
CA LEU A 53 -7.93 -12.15 3.70
C LEU A 53 -8.50 -13.26 2.81
N GLU A 54 -9.36 -14.13 3.36
CA GLU A 54 -10.00 -15.21 2.63
C GLU A 54 -10.92 -14.71 1.50
N GLU A 55 -11.55 -13.54 1.68
CA GLU A 55 -12.29 -12.85 0.63
C GLU A 55 -11.34 -12.20 -0.37
N ALA A 56 -10.34 -11.46 0.10
CA ALA A 56 -9.36 -10.78 -0.76
C ALA A 56 -8.63 -11.74 -1.71
N VAL A 57 -8.36 -12.99 -1.29
CA VAL A 57 -7.73 -14.02 -2.13
C VAL A 57 -8.64 -14.53 -3.25
N LYS A 58 -9.97 -14.41 -3.09
CA LYS A 58 -10.96 -14.85 -4.10
C LYS A 58 -11.37 -13.71 -5.03
N ASP A 59 -11.20 -12.47 -4.59
CA ASP A 59 -11.54 -11.28 -5.36
C ASP A 59 -10.43 -10.91 -6.36
N GLU A 60 -10.76 -10.01 -7.29
CA GLU A 60 -9.78 -9.43 -8.19
C GLU A 60 -8.90 -8.41 -7.43
N ILE A 61 -7.57 -8.52 -7.60
CA ILE A 61 -6.62 -7.63 -6.93
C ILE A 61 -6.84 -6.20 -7.41
N GLN A 62 -7.15 -5.31 -6.45
CA GLN A 62 -7.29 -3.89 -6.67
C GLN A 62 -5.91 -3.25 -6.86
N ALA A 63 -5.43 -3.19 -8.10
CA ALA A 63 -4.18 -2.55 -8.48
C ALA A 63 -4.42 -1.11 -8.94
N ILE A 64 -4.67 -0.21 -7.99
CA ILE A 64 -4.90 1.22 -8.26
C ILE A 64 -3.65 1.85 -8.92
N ILE A 65 -2.48 1.34 -8.56
CA ILE A 65 -1.20 1.69 -9.17
C ILE A 65 -0.67 0.46 -9.90
N PRO A 66 -0.45 0.52 -11.22
CA PRO A 66 0.19 -0.58 -11.92
C PRO A 66 1.55 -0.88 -11.29
N SER A 67 1.83 -2.14 -11.05
CA SER A 67 3.06 -2.52 -10.36
C SER A 67 3.55 -3.88 -10.85
N SER A 68 4.85 -4.08 -10.76
CA SER A 68 5.47 -5.36 -11.09
C SER A 68 6.59 -5.68 -10.13
N PHE A 69 6.73 -6.95 -9.82
CA PHE A 69 7.87 -7.47 -9.08
C PHE A 69 8.24 -8.85 -9.61
N SER A 70 9.49 -9.24 -9.40
CA SER A 70 9.95 -10.59 -9.69
C SER A 70 10.33 -11.33 -8.42
N PHE A 71 10.27 -12.65 -8.48
CA PHE A 71 10.74 -13.53 -7.43
C PHE A 71 11.38 -14.76 -8.07
N THR A 72 12.38 -15.29 -7.39
CA THR A 72 13.08 -16.51 -7.82
C THR A 72 12.36 -17.72 -7.23
N LEU A 73 12.04 -18.70 -8.07
CA LEU A 73 11.48 -19.96 -7.60
C LEU A 73 12.53 -20.72 -6.78
N PRO A 74 12.19 -21.19 -5.57
CA PRO A 74 13.16 -21.83 -4.68
C PRO A 74 13.73 -23.13 -5.25
N ASP A 75 12.95 -23.83 -6.09
CA ASP A 75 13.32 -25.16 -6.59
C ASP A 75 14.09 -25.12 -7.92
N SER A 76 13.69 -24.25 -8.85
CA SER A 76 14.29 -24.18 -10.19
C SER A 76 15.27 -23.03 -10.38
N PHE A 77 15.33 -22.09 -9.45
CA PHE A 77 16.05 -20.82 -9.58
C PHE A 77 15.60 -19.96 -10.78
N ASP A 78 14.47 -20.29 -11.41
CA ASP A 78 13.90 -19.47 -12.46
C ASP A 78 13.32 -18.19 -11.87
N GLU A 79 13.56 -17.07 -12.55
CA GLU A 79 12.93 -15.79 -12.23
C GLU A 79 11.52 -15.74 -12.82
N LYS A 80 10.53 -15.45 -11.97
CA LYS A 80 9.15 -15.16 -12.39
C LYS A 80 8.85 -13.70 -12.13
N SER A 81 8.32 -13.03 -13.16
CA SER A 81 7.78 -11.67 -13.03
C SER A 81 6.27 -11.73 -12.90
N ILE A 82 5.72 -10.94 -11.98
CA ILE A 82 4.29 -10.70 -11.86
C ILE A 82 4.00 -9.23 -12.15
N HIS A 83 2.93 -8.99 -12.91
CA HIS A 83 2.43 -7.67 -13.25
C HIS A 83 0.97 -7.56 -12.83
N PHE A 84 0.60 -6.43 -12.24
CA PHE A 84 -0.76 -6.14 -11.80
C PHE A 84 -1.16 -4.73 -12.25
N GLY A 85 -2.43 -4.56 -12.63
CA GLY A 85 -2.98 -3.30 -13.11
C GLY A 85 -2.69 -3.03 -14.59
N ASP A 86 -3.53 -2.21 -15.21
CA ASP A 86 -3.37 -1.82 -16.61
C ASP A 86 -2.24 -0.80 -16.78
N LYS A 87 -1.40 -0.99 -17.82
CA LYS A 87 -0.33 -0.03 -18.13
C LYS A 87 -0.91 1.37 -18.31
N ASN A 88 -0.43 2.31 -17.50
CA ASN A 88 -0.67 3.74 -17.71
C ASN A 88 0.63 4.40 -18.20
N GLU A 89 0.51 5.50 -18.93
CA GLU A 89 1.66 6.19 -19.56
C GLU A 89 2.65 6.81 -18.55
N GLN A 90 2.34 6.76 -17.25
CA GLN A 90 3.07 7.47 -16.20
C GLN A 90 3.92 6.56 -15.30
N GLU A 91 3.79 5.24 -15.42
CA GLU A 91 4.65 4.25 -14.78
C GLU A 91 5.47 3.56 -15.87
N THR A 92 6.76 3.89 -15.99
CA THR A 92 7.64 3.12 -16.86
C THR A 92 7.87 1.76 -16.21
N LEU A 93 7.10 0.75 -16.63
CA LEU A 93 7.47 -0.66 -16.50
C LEU A 93 8.70 -0.89 -17.40
N GLY A 94 9.85 -0.38 -16.98
CA GLY A 94 11.11 -0.63 -17.65
C GLY A 94 11.53 -2.08 -17.49
N ASP A 95 12.51 -2.52 -18.28
CA ASP A 95 13.12 -3.86 -18.17
C ASP A 95 13.79 -4.10 -16.79
N ARG A 96 13.89 -3.06 -15.97
CA ARG A 96 14.31 -3.10 -14.57
C ARG A 96 13.10 -3.07 -13.63
N ILE A 97 13.01 -4.14 -12.84
CA ILE A 97 11.88 -4.61 -12.06
C ILE A 97 11.79 -3.85 -10.72
N GLU A 98 11.36 -2.60 -10.73
CA GLU A 98 11.04 -1.85 -9.51
C GLU A 98 9.89 -0.87 -9.82
N SER A 99 8.93 -0.69 -8.90
CA SER A 99 7.93 0.38 -9.01
C SER A 99 8.65 1.72 -8.84
N ASN A 100 9.07 2.27 -9.96
CA ASN A 100 9.84 3.50 -10.04
C ASN A 100 8.87 4.67 -10.17
N THR A 101 8.23 5.06 -9.07
CA THR A 101 7.38 6.27 -9.02
C THR A 101 8.20 7.47 -9.49
N GLN A 102 7.95 7.97 -10.70
CA GLN A 102 8.70 9.10 -11.27
C GLN A 102 8.16 10.47 -10.83
N LEU A 103 6.91 10.51 -10.36
CA LEU A 103 6.21 11.74 -9.97
C LEU A 103 5.44 11.52 -8.66
N CYS A 104 5.41 12.55 -7.81
CA CYS A 104 4.58 12.51 -6.61
C CYS A 104 3.10 12.36 -6.98
N ARG A 105 2.41 11.40 -6.36
CA ARG A 105 1.00 11.12 -6.66
C ARG A 105 0.19 10.97 -5.38
N SER A 106 -1.04 11.49 -5.41
CA SER A 106 -1.98 11.38 -4.30
C SER A 106 -3.09 10.38 -4.61
N PHE A 107 -3.35 9.50 -3.65
CA PHE A 107 -4.43 8.51 -3.68
C PHE A 107 -5.35 8.77 -2.50
N VAL A 108 -6.65 8.84 -2.74
CA VAL A 108 -7.64 9.23 -1.74
C VAL A 108 -8.53 8.04 -1.44
N PHE A 109 -8.56 7.65 -0.17
CA PHE A 109 -9.35 6.54 0.35
C PHE A 109 -10.42 7.10 1.31
N PRO A 110 -11.72 6.97 0.99
CA PRO A 110 -12.78 7.28 1.93
C PRO A 110 -12.74 6.31 3.11
N ILE A 111 -12.69 6.82 4.35
CA ILE A 111 -12.69 6.04 5.59
C ILE A 111 -13.68 6.64 6.60
N GLY A 112 -14.88 6.06 6.68
CA GLY A 112 -16.00 6.65 7.41
C GLY A 112 -16.36 8.02 6.84
N GLU A 113 -16.41 9.04 7.69
CA GLU A 113 -16.76 10.43 7.31
C GLU A 113 -15.55 11.27 6.86
N ARG A 114 -14.40 10.65 6.60
CA ARG A 114 -13.14 11.36 6.27
C ARG A 114 -12.47 10.78 5.05
N ASN A 115 -11.57 11.56 4.46
CA ASN A 115 -10.64 11.05 3.47
C ASN A 115 -9.25 10.83 4.08
N LEU A 116 -8.65 9.68 3.76
CA LEU A 116 -7.23 9.44 3.91
C LEU A 116 -6.54 9.63 2.55
N ARG A 117 -5.70 10.66 2.44
CA ARG A 117 -4.84 10.89 1.28
C ARG A 117 -3.46 10.32 1.53
N MET A 118 -3.09 9.29 0.78
CA MET A 118 -1.71 8.82 0.70
C MET A 118 -0.99 9.52 -0.44
N ILE A 119 0.19 10.06 -0.15
CA ILE A 119 1.05 10.76 -1.12
C ILE A 119 2.28 9.87 -1.34
N ASP A 120 2.32 9.19 -2.48
CA ASP A 120 3.50 8.46 -2.94
C ASP A 120 4.53 9.44 -3.48
N THR A 121 5.80 9.21 -3.18
CA THR A 121 6.90 10.05 -3.62
C THR A 121 7.96 9.23 -4.36
N PRO A 122 8.66 9.82 -5.34
CA PRO A 122 9.87 9.23 -5.89
C PRO A 122 10.90 8.97 -4.79
N GLY A 123 11.66 7.88 -4.94
CA GLY A 123 12.72 7.48 -4.00
C GLY A 123 14.02 7.12 -4.68
#